data_AF-A0A0A7I4T4-F1
#
_entry.id   AF-A0A0A7I4T4-F1
#
_cell.length_a   1.000
_cell.length_b   1.000
_cell.length_c   1.000
_cell.angle_alpha   90.00
_cell.angle_beta   90.00
_cell.angle_gamma   90.00
#
_symmetry.space_group_name_H-M   'P 1'
#
loop_
_entity.id
_entity.type
_entity.pdbx_description
1 polymer ?
#
loop_
_entity_poly.entity_id
_entity_poly.type
_entity_poly.pdbx_seq_one_letter_code
_entity_poly.pdbx_strand_id
1 'polypeptide(L)'
;MYLAINILGLLVFLAVGWVFSNNRKDIKWKSVGCMVVLNLVIAFLLTSFEAGRAVVKAAADGFAWIVNISYKGINFALANWVGANGVDPSPVNFIASALLPILLIVPLFDILTYIGLLPWVIKWIGRGLSFITRRPKFETFYAVEMMFLGNTEALAVSKIQLQRMKAGRNVVLAMMSMSCITAAIVGSYIQMVPGEYVITAIPLNCINALIVSHMLYPVEVTPEEDVIYGLADSEADVFEGLSDEERAKKEAAIAKYNAMPWYKQLYHKDPAVPKKEPFFSFLGDSILGAGKLVLIITANVIAFVALAGLIDAFLGMIWEHLSLESILGVIMYIPALLFGLDPSTAWSMSELMGLKLVTNEFVVMGQITGDIATYAEHYKAVLTVFITSFANFSTLGMVIGCFKGIVDKEKNDAISKQVGRMLLAGILVSCLSAAIVGLFVW
;
A
#
# COMPACT_ATOMS: atom_id res chain seq x y z
N MET A 1 2.21 -28.54 17.23
CA MET A 1 2.48 -27.48 18.22
C MET A 1 2.56 -26.11 17.55
N TYR A 2 3.47 -25.92 16.59
CA TYR A 2 3.66 -24.65 15.86
C TYR A 2 2.41 -24.09 15.17
N LEU A 3 1.61 -24.93 14.50
CA LEU A 3 0.32 -24.48 13.93
C LEU A 3 -0.64 -23.91 14.98
N ALA A 4 -0.71 -24.51 16.17
CA ALA A 4 -1.56 -23.99 17.25
C ALA A 4 -1.05 -22.63 17.76
N ILE A 5 0.27 -22.42 17.77
CA ILE A 5 0.89 -21.13 18.09
C ILE A 5 0.53 -20.09 17.03
N ASN A 6 0.58 -20.45 15.73
CA ASN A 6 0.17 -19.56 14.65
C ASN A 6 -1.32 -19.15 14.74
N ILE A 7 -2.22 -20.10 15.03
CA ILE A 7 -3.64 -19.83 15.29
C ILE A 7 -3.80 -18.87 16.48
N LEU A 8 -3.06 -19.11 17.58
CA LEU A 8 -3.06 -18.21 18.73
C LEU A 8 -2.56 -16.82 18.34
N GLY A 9 -1.52 -16.73 17.50
CA GLY A 9 -0.99 -15.48 16.96
C GLY A 9 -2.05 -14.63 16.28
N LEU A 10 -2.83 -15.23 15.38
CA LEU A 10 -3.94 -14.54 14.72
C LEU A 10 -4.91 -13.91 15.74
N LEU A 11 -5.28 -14.65 16.79
CA LEU A 11 -6.16 -14.16 17.85
C LEU A 11 -5.50 -13.05 18.68
N VAL A 12 -4.21 -13.18 18.98
CA VAL A 12 -3.44 -12.18 19.71
C VAL A 12 -3.33 -10.88 18.91
N PHE A 13 -3.06 -10.93 17.61
CA PHE A 13 -2.98 -9.72 16.79
C PHE A 13 -4.31 -8.97 16.72
N LEU A 14 -5.43 -9.68 16.62
CA LEU A 14 -6.76 -9.09 16.77
C LEU A 14 -6.97 -8.52 18.18
N ALA A 15 -6.55 -9.24 19.22
CA ALA A 15 -6.64 -8.76 20.60
C ALA A 15 -5.84 -7.47 20.83
N VAL A 16 -4.64 -7.34 20.24
CA VAL A 16 -3.85 -6.10 20.28
C VAL A 16 -4.63 -4.95 19.65
N GLY A 17 -5.24 -5.17 18.48
CA GLY A 17 -6.12 -4.17 17.84
C GLY A 17 -7.27 -3.73 18.75
N TRP A 18 -7.85 -4.66 19.52
CA TRP A 18 -8.89 -4.35 20.51
C TRP A 18 -8.35 -3.59 21.73
N VAL A 19 -7.20 -3.99 22.28
CA VAL A 19 -6.57 -3.35 23.44
C VAL A 19 -6.25 -1.89 23.16
N PHE A 20 -5.67 -1.59 21.99
CA PHE A 20 -5.25 -0.24 21.61
C PHE A 20 -6.34 0.58 20.89
N SER A 21 -7.56 0.05 20.78
CA SER A 21 -8.71 0.73 20.20
C SER A 21 -9.03 2.05 20.91
N ASN A 22 -9.35 3.08 20.13
CA ASN A 22 -9.84 4.36 20.63
C ASN A 22 -11.23 4.25 21.28
N ASN A 23 -12.11 3.38 20.75
CA ASN A 23 -13.41 3.10 21.34
C ASN A 23 -13.84 1.64 21.14
N ARG A 24 -13.54 0.79 22.13
CA ARG A 24 -13.81 -0.67 22.07
C ARG A 24 -15.29 -1.02 21.90
N LYS A 25 -16.22 -0.15 22.30
CA LYS A 25 -17.66 -0.42 22.25
C LYS A 25 -18.23 -0.33 20.84
N ASP A 26 -17.61 0.45 19.96
CA ASP A 26 -18.11 0.72 18.61
C ASP A 26 -17.56 -0.27 17.57
N ILE A 27 -16.70 -1.19 18.00
CA ILE A 27 -16.16 -2.25 17.14
C ILE A 27 -17.28 -3.20 16.73
N LYS A 28 -17.68 -3.10 15.46
CA LYS A 28 -18.64 -4.00 14.82
C LYS A 28 -18.04 -5.40 14.53
N TRP A 29 -18.01 -6.27 15.52
CA TRP A 29 -17.42 -7.61 15.46
C TRP A 29 -17.93 -8.53 14.35
N LYS A 30 -19.21 -8.43 13.96
CA LYS A 30 -19.77 -9.21 12.84
C LYS A 30 -19.03 -8.95 11.53
N SER A 31 -18.62 -7.70 11.31
CA SER A 31 -17.89 -7.30 10.10
C SER A 31 -16.42 -7.69 10.19
N VAL A 32 -15.79 -7.53 11.36
CA VAL A 32 -14.43 -8.02 11.63
C VAL A 32 -14.35 -9.53 11.35
N GLY A 33 -15.26 -10.33 11.91
CA GLY A 33 -15.31 -11.77 11.67
C GLY A 33 -15.53 -12.13 10.20
N CYS A 34 -16.39 -11.41 9.49
CA CYS A 34 -16.60 -11.59 8.05
C CYS A 34 -15.31 -11.33 7.25
N MET A 35 -14.59 -10.26 7.55
CA MET A 35 -13.32 -9.94 6.89
C MET A 35 -12.21 -10.94 7.22
N VAL A 36 -12.13 -11.41 8.47
CA VAL A 36 -11.18 -12.47 8.86
C VAL A 36 -11.46 -13.76 8.10
N VAL A 37 -12.72 -14.19 8.02
CA VAL A 37 -13.11 -15.39 7.24
C VAL A 37 -12.81 -15.19 5.76
N LEU A 38 -13.10 -14.01 5.20
CA LEU A 38 -12.78 -13.69 3.81
C LEU A 38 -11.27 -13.79 3.56
N ASN A 39 -10.43 -13.28 4.45
CA ASN A 39 -8.98 -13.41 4.35
C ASN A 39 -8.50 -14.86 4.46
N LEU A 40 -9.06 -15.66 5.35
CA LEU A 40 -8.73 -17.09 5.45
C LEU A 40 -9.08 -17.82 4.16
N VAL A 41 -10.24 -17.52 3.56
CA VAL A 41 -10.66 -18.11 2.28
C VAL A 41 -9.74 -17.67 1.14
N ILE A 42 -9.43 -16.38 1.04
CA ILE A 42 -8.52 -15.85 0.01
C ILE A 42 -7.14 -16.46 0.17
N ALA A 43 -6.57 -16.48 1.37
CA ALA A 43 -5.26 -17.07 1.62
C ALA A 43 -5.25 -18.55 1.21
N PHE A 44 -6.21 -19.35 1.68
CA PHE A 44 -6.34 -20.74 1.25
C PHE A 44 -6.41 -20.89 -0.27
N LEU A 45 -7.21 -20.07 -0.95
CA LEU A 45 -7.34 -20.12 -2.40
C LEU A 45 -6.00 -19.80 -3.09
N LEU A 46 -5.27 -18.79 -2.62
CA LEU A 46 -4.03 -18.34 -3.26
C LEU A 46 -2.81 -19.20 -2.91
N THR A 47 -2.79 -19.86 -1.73
CA THR A 47 -1.61 -20.61 -1.25
C THR A 47 -1.77 -22.13 -1.31
N SER A 48 -2.99 -22.66 -1.26
CA SER A 48 -3.23 -24.10 -1.16
C SER A 48 -4.03 -24.67 -2.32
N PHE A 49 -5.02 -23.93 -2.84
CA PHE A 49 -5.85 -24.39 -3.95
C PHE A 49 -5.07 -24.36 -5.27
N GLU A 50 -5.06 -25.48 -6.02
CA GLU A 50 -4.22 -25.65 -7.21
C GLU A 50 -4.46 -24.57 -8.27
N ALA A 51 -5.72 -24.31 -8.63
CA ALA A 51 -6.04 -23.29 -9.62
C ALA A 51 -5.67 -21.88 -9.12
N GLY A 52 -5.79 -21.62 -7.81
CA GLY A 52 -5.41 -20.33 -7.26
C GLY A 52 -3.89 -20.12 -7.24
N ARG A 53 -3.11 -21.15 -6.89
CA ARG A 53 -1.64 -21.12 -7.04
C ARG A 53 -1.22 -20.90 -8.49
N ALA A 54 -1.91 -21.52 -9.44
CA ALA A 54 -1.65 -21.32 -10.87
C ALA A 54 -1.91 -19.86 -11.29
N VAL A 55 -3.00 -19.24 -10.82
CA VAL A 55 -3.31 -17.82 -11.07
C VAL A 55 -2.24 -16.92 -10.45
N VAL A 56 -1.84 -17.18 -9.20
CA VAL A 56 -0.80 -16.41 -8.49
C VAL A 56 0.54 -16.50 -9.22
N LYS A 57 0.94 -17.71 -9.64
CA LYS A 57 2.17 -17.93 -10.42
C LYS A 57 2.10 -17.20 -11.76
N ALA A 58 0.99 -17.33 -12.49
CA ALA A 58 0.81 -16.63 -13.76
C ALA A 58 0.87 -15.11 -13.62
N ALA A 59 0.31 -14.57 -12.53
CA ALA A 59 0.41 -13.14 -12.22
C ALA A 59 1.87 -12.73 -11.94
N ALA A 60 2.59 -13.49 -11.10
CA ALA A 60 4.01 -13.24 -10.80
C ALA A 60 4.88 -13.30 -12.07
N ASP A 61 4.69 -14.32 -12.92
CA ASP A 61 5.39 -14.47 -14.19
C ASP A 61 5.06 -13.31 -15.15
N GLY A 62 3.81 -12.83 -15.15
CA GLY A 62 3.39 -11.66 -15.92
C GLY A 62 4.08 -10.37 -15.49
N PHE A 63 4.21 -10.13 -14.19
CA PHE A 63 4.99 -8.99 -13.67
C PHE A 63 6.49 -9.13 -14.00
N ALA A 64 7.06 -10.34 -13.88
CA ALA A 64 8.45 -10.59 -14.23
C ALA A 64 8.71 -10.30 -15.72
N TRP A 65 7.76 -10.66 -16.59
CA TRP A 65 7.82 -10.35 -18.01
C TRP A 65 7.81 -8.84 -18.29
N ILE A 66 6.98 -8.06 -17.61
CA ILE A 66 6.96 -6.58 -17.73
C ILE A 66 8.30 -5.99 -17.28
N VAL A 67 8.87 -6.49 -16.18
CA VAL A 67 10.19 -6.06 -15.69
C VAL A 67 11.28 -6.36 -16.70
N ASN A 68 11.27 -7.54 -17.32
CA ASN A 68 12.24 -7.90 -18.36
C ASN A 68 12.15 -6.98 -19.59
N ILE A 69 10.94 -6.50 -19.94
CA ILE A 69 10.78 -5.51 -21.01
C ILE A 69 11.42 -4.17 -20.61
N SER A 70 11.30 -3.76 -19.35
CA SER A 70 11.88 -2.50 -18.86
C SER A 70 13.40 -2.44 -19.04
N TYR A 71 14.09 -3.57 -18.95
CA TYR A 71 15.55 -3.64 -19.13
C TYR A 71 16.01 -3.25 -20.54
N LYS A 72 15.15 -3.35 -21.56
CA LYS A 72 15.46 -2.84 -22.90
C LYS A 72 15.59 -1.32 -22.91
N GLY A 73 14.67 -0.62 -22.25
CA GLY A 73 14.70 0.83 -22.12
C GLY A 73 15.84 1.30 -21.22
N ILE A 74 16.08 0.59 -20.13
CA ILE A 74 17.19 0.88 -19.21
C ILE A 74 18.53 0.74 -19.92
N ASN A 75 18.76 -0.33 -20.67
CA ASN A 75 20.02 -0.51 -21.42
C ASN A 75 20.23 0.50 -22.53
N PHE A 76 19.15 0.94 -23.17
CA PHE A 76 19.23 1.98 -24.19
C PHE A 76 19.72 3.31 -23.57
N ALA A 77 19.22 3.67 -22.39
CA ALA A 77 19.57 4.93 -21.73
C ALA A 77 20.88 4.84 -20.90
N LEU A 78 21.12 3.69 -20.26
CA LEU A 78 22.21 3.42 -19.33
C LEU A 78 22.88 2.09 -19.73
N ALA A 79 23.70 2.16 -20.78
CA ALA A 79 24.37 0.99 -21.34
C ALA A 79 25.18 0.22 -20.29
N ASN A 80 25.08 -1.11 -20.30
CA ASN A 80 25.77 -2.05 -19.42
C ASN A 80 25.39 -1.98 -17.93
N TRP A 81 24.30 -1.30 -17.56
CA TRP A 81 23.82 -1.28 -16.17
C TRP A 81 23.01 -2.51 -15.78
N VAL A 82 22.38 -3.17 -16.76
CA VAL A 82 21.58 -4.39 -16.58
C VAL A 82 21.69 -5.21 -17.86
N GLY A 83 21.69 -6.54 -17.84
CA GLY A 83 21.62 -7.32 -19.07
C GLY A 83 20.32 -7.13 -19.85
N ALA A 84 20.29 -7.48 -21.14
CA ALA A 84 19.07 -7.42 -21.95
C ALA A 84 17.90 -8.25 -21.36
N ASN A 85 18.25 -9.28 -20.59
CA ASN A 85 17.32 -10.13 -19.86
C ASN A 85 17.42 -9.96 -18.33
N GLY A 86 18.13 -8.95 -17.82
CA GLY A 86 18.32 -8.76 -16.39
C GLY A 86 19.44 -9.60 -15.75
N VAL A 87 20.18 -10.38 -16.54
CA VAL A 87 21.11 -11.40 -15.99
C VAL A 87 22.56 -11.20 -16.41
N ASP A 88 22.83 -10.84 -17.67
CA ASP A 88 24.20 -10.70 -18.19
C ASP A 88 24.37 -9.40 -19.02
N PRO A 89 25.11 -8.38 -18.52
CA PRO A 89 25.70 -8.35 -17.18
C PRO A 89 24.64 -8.36 -16.07
N SER A 90 25.00 -8.86 -14.89
CA SER A 90 24.14 -8.72 -13.71
C SER A 90 23.86 -7.24 -13.45
N PRO A 91 22.67 -6.86 -12.95
CA PRO A 91 22.39 -5.49 -12.60
C PRO A 91 23.49 -4.90 -11.72
N VAL A 92 24.00 -3.72 -12.08
CA VAL A 92 25.17 -3.13 -11.42
C VAL A 92 24.93 -2.79 -9.94
N ASN A 93 23.67 -2.59 -9.56
CA ASN A 93 23.26 -2.34 -8.18
C ASN A 93 21.73 -2.47 -8.03
N PHE A 94 21.27 -2.30 -6.79
CA PHE A 94 19.86 -2.25 -6.39
C PHE A 94 19.00 -1.25 -7.20
N ILE A 95 19.54 -0.07 -7.52
CA ILE A 95 18.78 0.95 -8.28
C ILE A 95 18.46 0.40 -9.67
N ALA A 96 19.44 -0.23 -10.32
CA ALA A 96 19.30 -0.78 -11.65
C ALA A 96 18.35 -1.99 -11.71
N SER A 97 18.41 -2.90 -10.73
CA SER A 97 17.58 -4.11 -10.72
C SER A 97 16.14 -3.85 -10.26
N ALA A 98 15.94 -2.98 -9.27
CA ALA A 98 14.68 -2.83 -8.56
C ALA A 98 13.97 -1.50 -8.85
N LEU A 99 14.69 -0.38 -8.92
CA LEU A 99 14.05 0.94 -9.00
C LEU A 99 13.81 1.40 -10.45
N LEU A 100 14.78 1.23 -11.35
CA LEU A 100 14.61 1.68 -12.74
C LEU A 100 13.43 1.03 -13.48
N PRO A 101 13.05 -0.24 -13.24
CA PRO A 101 11.84 -0.82 -13.83
C PRO A 101 10.55 -0.02 -13.56
N ILE A 102 10.48 0.73 -12.46
CA ILE A 102 9.36 1.60 -12.10
C ILE A 102 9.06 2.62 -13.23
N LEU A 103 10.07 3.06 -13.98
CA LEU A 103 9.92 3.98 -15.11
C LEU A 103 9.07 3.42 -16.26
N LEU A 104 8.90 2.09 -16.35
CA LEU A 104 7.94 1.47 -17.26
C LEU A 104 6.61 1.16 -16.56
N ILE A 105 6.69 0.65 -15.33
CA ILE A 105 5.51 0.10 -14.65
C ILE A 105 4.52 1.22 -14.26
N VAL A 106 4.99 2.36 -13.74
CA VAL A 106 4.10 3.49 -13.39
C VAL A 106 3.34 4.01 -14.62
N PRO A 107 4.00 4.37 -15.74
CA PRO A 107 3.30 4.76 -16.96
C PRO A 107 2.33 3.71 -17.49
N LEU A 108 2.63 2.41 -17.34
CA LEU A 108 1.71 1.35 -17.72
C LEU A 108 0.40 1.43 -16.93
N PHE A 109 0.45 1.52 -15.60
CA PHE A 109 -0.75 1.65 -14.77
C PHE A 109 -1.47 2.98 -14.99
N ASP A 110 -0.73 4.06 -15.24
CA ASP A 110 -1.31 5.36 -15.55
C ASP A 110 -2.02 5.37 -16.90
N ILE A 111 -1.51 4.65 -17.91
CA ILE A 111 -2.23 4.42 -19.18
C ILE A 111 -3.55 3.69 -18.91
N LEU A 112 -3.55 2.64 -18.07
CA LEU A 112 -4.77 1.93 -17.69
C LEU A 112 -5.76 2.84 -16.95
N THR A 113 -5.26 3.80 -16.18
CA THR A 113 -6.05 4.83 -15.51
C THR A 113 -6.63 5.84 -16.50
N TYR A 114 -5.81 6.32 -17.44
CA TYR A 114 -6.21 7.30 -18.46
C TYR A 114 -7.35 6.78 -19.36
N ILE A 115 -7.26 5.52 -19.79
CA ILE A 115 -8.32 4.85 -20.56
C ILE A 115 -9.55 4.51 -19.72
N GLY A 116 -9.44 4.55 -18.38
CA GLY A 116 -10.53 4.29 -17.44
C GLY A 116 -10.73 2.82 -17.07
N LEU A 117 -9.83 1.92 -17.49
CA LEU A 117 -9.92 0.50 -17.15
C LEU A 117 -9.62 0.27 -15.67
N LEU A 118 -8.55 0.86 -15.14
CA LEU A 118 -8.15 0.67 -13.75
C LEU A 118 -9.20 1.24 -12.76
N PRO A 119 -9.69 2.48 -12.91
CA PRO A 119 -10.80 3.00 -12.10
C PRO A 119 -12.07 2.14 -12.17
N TRP A 120 -12.38 1.57 -13.34
CA TRP A 120 -13.50 0.67 -13.51
C TRP A 120 -13.33 -0.61 -12.69
N VAL A 121 -12.15 -1.25 -12.73
CA VAL A 121 -11.83 -2.43 -11.92
C VAL A 121 -11.93 -2.11 -10.42
N ILE A 122 -11.29 -1.02 -9.98
CA ILE A 122 -11.30 -0.59 -8.57
C ILE A 122 -12.75 -0.39 -8.07
N LYS A 123 -13.59 0.27 -8.87
CA LYS A 123 -15.00 0.53 -8.51
C LYS A 123 -15.79 -0.76 -8.27
N TRP A 124 -15.60 -1.79 -9.10
CA TRP A 124 -16.35 -3.03 -8.96
C TRP A 124 -15.86 -3.89 -7.80
N ILE A 125 -14.53 -4.00 -7.65
CA ILE A 125 -13.94 -4.72 -6.51
C ILE A 125 -14.34 -4.02 -5.20
N GLY A 126 -14.24 -2.69 -5.13
CA GLY A 126 -14.64 -1.90 -3.95
C GLY A 126 -16.12 -2.06 -3.61
N ARG A 127 -17.01 -2.06 -4.61
CA ARG A 127 -18.45 -2.34 -4.39
C ARG A 127 -18.71 -3.74 -3.85
N GLY A 128 -18.04 -4.75 -4.41
CA GLY A 128 -18.12 -6.12 -3.92
C GLY A 128 -17.63 -6.23 -2.47
N LEU A 129 -16.50 -5.59 -2.18
CA LEU A 129 -15.92 -5.59 -0.84
C LEU A 129 -16.80 -4.85 0.17
N SER A 130 -17.35 -3.68 -0.18
CA SER A 130 -18.33 -2.96 0.67
C SER A 130 -19.54 -3.84 0.99
N PHE A 131 -20.08 -4.54 -0.01
CA PHE A 131 -21.23 -5.42 0.17
C PHE A 131 -20.93 -6.59 1.11
N ILE A 132 -19.79 -7.27 0.90
CA ILE A 132 -19.39 -8.43 1.72
C ILE A 132 -19.07 -7.98 3.15
N THR A 133 -18.26 -6.94 3.30
CA THR A 133 -17.74 -6.51 4.60
C THR A 133 -18.72 -5.66 5.40
N ARG A 134 -19.75 -5.08 4.76
CA ARG A 134 -20.68 -4.10 5.34
C ARG A 134 -19.94 -2.89 5.92
N ARG A 135 -18.83 -2.52 5.28
CA ARG A 135 -18.03 -1.34 5.59
C ARG A 135 -18.44 -0.15 4.70
N PRO A 136 -18.18 1.09 5.15
CA PRO A 136 -18.41 2.28 4.34
C PRO A 136 -17.77 2.15 2.96
N LYS A 137 -18.49 2.59 1.93
CA LYS A 137 -18.11 2.44 0.51
C LYS A 137 -16.77 3.09 0.23
N PHE A 138 -16.52 4.29 0.76
CA PHE A 138 -15.28 5.00 0.45
C PHE A 138 -14.05 4.29 1.03
N GLU A 139 -14.09 3.85 2.28
CA GLU A 139 -12.98 3.14 2.93
C GLU A 139 -12.68 1.84 2.19
N THR A 140 -13.70 1.08 1.77
CA THR A 140 -13.49 -0.12 0.93
C THR A 140 -12.98 0.19 -0.47
N PHE A 141 -13.44 1.28 -1.07
CA PHE A 141 -12.94 1.75 -2.36
C PHE A 141 -11.46 2.15 -2.23
N TYR A 142 -11.13 2.93 -1.20
CA TYR A 142 -9.78 3.39 -0.90
C TYR A 142 -8.83 2.23 -0.58
N ALA A 143 -9.28 1.20 0.13
CA ALA A 143 -8.52 -0.03 0.35
C ALA A 143 -8.08 -0.68 -0.96
N VAL A 144 -9.00 -0.77 -1.92
CA VAL A 144 -8.73 -1.32 -3.25
C VAL A 144 -7.91 -0.35 -4.09
N GLU A 145 -8.14 0.95 -3.98
CA GLU A 145 -7.36 1.97 -4.68
C GLU A 145 -5.87 1.91 -4.28
N MET A 146 -5.57 1.84 -2.98
CA MET A 146 -4.20 1.68 -2.49
C MET A 146 -3.54 0.39 -2.98
N MET A 147 -4.32 -0.68 -3.16
CA MET A 147 -3.83 -1.96 -3.67
C MET A 147 -3.18 -1.82 -5.06
N PHE A 148 -3.65 -0.86 -5.87
CA PHE A 148 -3.11 -0.61 -7.22
C PHE A 148 -2.19 0.60 -7.27
N LEU A 149 -2.60 1.73 -6.67
CA LEU A 149 -1.90 3.01 -6.79
C LEU A 149 -0.79 3.18 -5.74
N GLY A 150 -0.93 2.56 -4.57
CA GLY A 150 -0.07 2.81 -3.41
C GLY A 150 -0.61 3.91 -2.49
N ASN A 151 0.15 4.21 -1.44
CA ASN A 151 -0.32 5.06 -0.35
C ASN A 151 -0.43 6.54 -0.75
N THR A 152 0.62 7.10 -1.37
CA THR A 152 0.70 8.53 -1.68
C THR A 152 -0.19 8.92 -2.87
N GLU A 153 -0.25 8.07 -3.88
CA GLU A 153 -1.02 8.26 -5.11
C GLU A 153 -2.52 8.12 -4.84
N ALA A 154 -2.92 7.13 -4.03
CA ALA A 154 -4.32 6.99 -3.63
C ALA A 154 -4.80 8.21 -2.83
N LEU A 155 -3.95 8.78 -1.95
CA LEU A 155 -4.29 10.03 -1.24
C LEU A 155 -4.45 11.21 -2.21
N ALA A 156 -3.59 11.31 -3.22
CA ALA A 156 -3.67 12.37 -4.23
C ALA A 156 -4.94 12.26 -5.08
N VAL A 157 -5.28 11.06 -5.56
CA VAL A 157 -6.52 10.84 -6.35
C VAL A 157 -7.76 11.09 -5.51
N SER A 158 -7.70 10.79 -4.22
CA SER A 158 -8.80 11.00 -3.27
C SER A 158 -8.81 12.39 -2.60
N LYS A 159 -8.00 13.37 -3.05
CA LYS A 159 -7.86 14.72 -2.45
C LYS A 159 -9.20 15.36 -2.08
N ILE A 160 -10.13 15.43 -3.03
CA ILE A 160 -11.46 16.06 -2.83
C ILE A 160 -12.24 15.37 -1.71
N GLN A 161 -12.20 14.04 -1.66
CA GLN A 161 -12.87 13.28 -0.61
C GLN A 161 -12.29 13.61 0.76
N LEU A 162 -10.95 13.60 0.88
CA LEU A 162 -10.23 13.89 2.14
C LEU A 162 -10.53 15.29 2.67
N GLN A 163 -10.71 16.25 1.75
CA GLN A 163 -11.05 17.64 2.08
C GLN A 163 -12.50 17.79 2.54
N ARG A 164 -13.44 16.96 2.07
CA ARG A 164 -14.87 17.06 2.41
C ARG A 164 -15.27 16.20 3.60
N MET A 165 -14.58 15.09 3.83
CA MET A 165 -14.92 14.17 4.90
C MET A 165 -14.46 14.66 6.28
N LYS A 166 -15.08 14.10 7.32
CA LYS A 166 -14.77 14.39 8.73
C LYS A 166 -13.35 13.96 9.10
N ALA A 167 -12.72 14.70 10.02
CA ALA A 167 -11.38 14.42 10.52
C ALA A 167 -11.20 12.97 11.02
N GLY A 168 -12.20 12.41 11.71
CA GLY A 168 -12.16 11.03 12.19
C GLY A 168 -12.04 9.99 11.08
N ARG A 169 -12.66 10.21 9.92
CA ARG A 169 -12.51 9.30 8.78
C ARG A 169 -11.16 9.49 8.09
N ASN A 170 -10.60 10.71 8.06
CA ASN A 170 -9.23 10.92 7.59
C ASN A 170 -8.20 10.19 8.46
N VAL A 171 -8.42 10.11 9.77
CA VAL A 171 -7.60 9.29 10.67
C VAL A 171 -7.64 7.81 10.26
N VAL A 172 -8.82 7.27 9.94
CA VAL A 172 -8.97 5.88 9.47
C VAL A 172 -8.16 5.66 8.19
N LEU A 173 -8.28 6.56 7.22
CA LEU A 173 -7.55 6.43 5.96
C LEU A 173 -6.05 6.55 6.17
N ALA A 174 -5.59 7.45 7.04
CA ALA A 174 -4.18 7.58 7.38
C ALA A 174 -3.61 6.28 8.02
N MET A 175 -4.40 5.57 8.82
CA MET A 175 -4.02 4.25 9.33
C MET A 175 -3.96 3.19 8.21
N MET A 176 -4.90 3.24 7.26
CA MET A 176 -4.91 2.33 6.12
C MET A 176 -3.76 2.60 5.14
N SER A 177 -3.33 3.85 4.99
CA SER A 177 -2.17 4.25 4.17
C SER A 177 -0.82 3.76 4.74
N MET A 178 -0.81 2.88 5.75
CA MET A 178 0.40 2.25 6.27
C MET A 178 0.57 0.79 5.81
N SER A 179 -0.41 0.21 5.09
CA SER A 179 -0.51 -1.25 4.94
C SER A 179 -0.27 -1.84 3.56
N CYS A 180 -0.50 -1.10 2.48
CA CYS A 180 -0.45 -1.64 1.12
C CYS A 180 0.81 -1.17 0.39
N ILE A 181 1.26 -1.98 -0.57
CA ILE A 181 2.29 -1.61 -1.54
C ILE A 181 1.61 -1.17 -2.85
N THR A 182 2.33 -0.42 -3.68
CA THR A 182 1.84 -0.07 -5.03
C THR A 182 2.12 -1.19 -6.02
N ALA A 183 1.23 -1.37 -7.01
CA ALA A 183 1.46 -2.30 -8.11
C ALA A 183 2.73 -1.96 -8.91
N ALA A 184 3.15 -0.70 -8.89
CA ALA A 184 4.39 -0.24 -9.51
C ALA A 184 5.65 -0.90 -8.94
N ILE A 185 5.62 -1.26 -7.65
CA ILE A 185 6.76 -1.79 -6.92
C ILE A 185 6.75 -3.33 -6.88
N VAL A 186 5.62 -3.98 -7.16
CA VAL A 186 5.50 -5.44 -7.22
C VAL A 186 6.56 -6.07 -8.14
N GLY A 187 6.78 -5.47 -9.32
CA GLY A 187 7.79 -5.95 -10.27
C GLY A 187 9.20 -5.98 -9.68
N SER A 188 9.53 -5.07 -8.77
CA SER A 188 10.83 -5.05 -8.10
C SER A 188 10.94 -6.10 -6.99
N TYR A 189 9.86 -6.34 -6.23
CA TYR A 189 9.87 -7.30 -5.14
C TYR A 189 10.02 -8.72 -5.63
N ILE A 190 9.35 -9.09 -6.71
CA ILE A 190 9.42 -10.45 -7.26
C ILE A 190 10.81 -10.81 -7.81
N GLN A 191 11.70 -9.83 -8.00
CA GLN A 191 13.12 -10.08 -8.34
C GLN A 191 13.95 -10.45 -7.11
N MET A 192 13.48 -10.13 -5.90
CA MET A 192 14.22 -10.32 -4.65
C MET A 192 13.64 -11.42 -3.78
N VAL A 193 12.32 -11.62 -3.82
CA VAL A 193 11.58 -12.56 -2.96
C VAL A 193 10.51 -13.32 -3.77
N PRO A 194 10.02 -14.49 -3.28
CA PRO A 194 9.05 -15.30 -4.01
C PRO A 194 7.80 -14.53 -4.39
N GLY A 195 7.58 -14.37 -5.70
CA GLY A 195 6.52 -13.54 -6.23
C GLY A 195 5.13 -14.03 -5.86
N GLU A 196 4.94 -15.32 -5.66
CA GLU A 196 3.67 -15.90 -5.23
C GLU A 196 3.20 -15.36 -3.89
N TYR A 197 4.10 -15.15 -2.93
CA TYR A 197 3.77 -14.62 -1.62
C TYR A 197 3.58 -13.09 -1.67
N VAL A 198 4.32 -12.39 -2.53
CA VAL A 198 4.09 -10.95 -2.80
C VAL A 198 2.68 -10.74 -3.35
N ILE A 199 2.30 -11.47 -4.41
CA ILE A 199 0.98 -11.36 -5.05
C ILE A 199 -0.13 -11.78 -4.08
N THR A 200 0.11 -12.78 -3.23
CA THR A 200 -0.85 -13.21 -2.20
C THR A 200 -1.05 -12.16 -1.10
N ALA A 201 0.01 -11.46 -0.67
CA ALA A 201 -0.06 -10.47 0.39
C ALA A 201 -0.92 -9.25 0.02
N ILE A 202 -0.95 -8.86 -1.26
CA ILE A 202 -1.65 -7.66 -1.76
C ILE A 202 -3.15 -7.63 -1.37
N PRO A 203 -3.99 -8.62 -1.76
CA PRO A 203 -5.40 -8.63 -1.37
C PRO A 203 -5.62 -8.82 0.13
N LEU A 204 -4.73 -9.56 0.82
CA LEU A 204 -4.82 -9.76 2.27
C LEU A 204 -4.58 -8.46 3.03
N ASN A 205 -3.56 -7.69 2.63
CA ASN A 205 -3.25 -6.39 3.20
C ASN A 205 -4.41 -5.40 3.01
N CYS A 206 -5.04 -5.39 1.83
CA CYS A 206 -6.22 -4.56 1.55
C CYS A 206 -7.35 -4.80 2.57
N ILE A 207 -7.69 -6.07 2.84
CA ILE A 207 -8.75 -6.42 3.79
C ILE A 207 -8.28 -6.24 5.24
N ASN A 208 -7.03 -6.58 5.55
CA ASN A 208 -6.47 -6.40 6.89
C ASN A 208 -6.38 -4.91 7.26
N ALA A 209 -6.14 -4.01 6.30
CA ALA A 209 -6.20 -2.57 6.51
C ALA A 209 -7.56 -2.14 7.05
N LEU A 210 -8.65 -2.67 6.47
CA LEU A 210 -10.03 -2.42 6.91
C LEU A 210 -10.32 -3.02 8.28
N ILE A 211 -9.81 -4.22 8.56
CA ILE A 211 -9.95 -4.86 9.88
C ILE A 211 -9.26 -3.98 10.93
N VAL A 212 -7.99 -3.71 10.74
CA VAL A 212 -7.13 -3.07 11.73
C VAL A 212 -7.53 -1.62 11.95
N SER A 213 -7.79 -0.85 10.89
CA SER A 213 -8.22 0.55 11.03
C SER A 213 -9.56 0.66 11.76
N HIS A 214 -10.52 -0.23 11.47
CA HIS A 214 -11.80 -0.27 12.16
C HIS A 214 -11.66 -0.74 13.62
N MET A 215 -10.73 -1.63 13.92
CA MET A 215 -10.46 -2.05 15.30
C MET A 215 -9.78 -0.96 16.11
N LEU A 216 -8.75 -0.30 15.55
CA LEU A 216 -7.98 0.73 16.25
C LEU A 216 -8.74 2.05 16.37
N TYR A 217 -9.54 2.40 15.36
CA TYR A 217 -10.26 3.67 15.31
C TYR A 217 -11.65 3.49 14.68
N PRO A 218 -12.61 2.86 15.39
CA PRO A 218 -13.95 2.67 14.88
C PRO A 218 -14.65 4.02 14.69
N VAL A 219 -15.18 4.24 13.48
CA VAL A 219 -15.97 5.42 13.12
C VAL A 219 -17.32 4.97 12.58
N GLU A 220 -18.40 5.56 13.07
CA GLU A 220 -19.71 5.42 12.45
C GLU A 220 -19.85 6.40 11.29
N VAL A 221 -20.22 5.89 10.13
CA VAL A 221 -20.47 6.66 8.91
C VAL A 221 -21.95 6.54 8.60
N THR A 222 -22.67 7.65 8.60
CA THR A 222 -24.10 7.65 8.26
C THR A 222 -24.29 7.47 6.76
N PRO A 223 -25.48 7.04 6.28
CA PRO A 223 -25.75 6.90 4.85
C PRO A 223 -25.50 8.17 4.03
N GLU A 224 -25.70 9.35 4.63
CA GLU A 224 -25.47 10.66 4.01
C GLU A 224 -23.96 10.97 3.87
N GLU A 225 -23.14 10.43 4.76
CA GLU A 225 -21.68 10.57 4.74
C GLU A 225 -21.01 9.49 3.88
N ASP A 226 -21.69 8.38 3.63
CA ASP A 226 -21.18 7.25 2.84
C ASP A 226 -21.30 7.47 1.32
N VAL A 227 -20.76 8.61 0.89
CA VAL A 227 -20.72 9.07 -0.50
C VAL A 227 -19.26 9.17 -0.94
N ILE A 228 -19.01 8.77 -2.19
CA ILE A 228 -17.72 8.94 -2.87
C ILE A 228 -17.85 10.17 -3.78
N TYR A 229 -17.21 11.27 -3.40
CA TYR A 229 -17.07 12.46 -4.21
C TYR A 229 -16.08 12.18 -5.34
N GLY A 230 -16.51 12.33 -6.58
CA GLY A 230 -15.63 12.27 -7.75
C GLY A 230 -15.09 13.64 -8.14
N LEU A 231 -14.15 13.66 -9.09
CA LEU A 231 -13.68 14.89 -9.76
C LEU A 231 -14.83 15.72 -10.37
N ALA A 232 -15.92 15.07 -10.80
CA ALA A 232 -17.11 15.75 -11.33
C ALA A 232 -17.93 16.48 -10.24
N ASP A 233 -17.76 16.15 -8.97
CA ASP A 233 -18.50 16.75 -7.84
C ASP A 233 -17.78 17.98 -7.26
N SER A 234 -16.66 18.38 -7.86
CA SER A 234 -15.82 19.48 -7.42
C SER A 234 -16.13 20.76 -8.19
N GLU A 235 -17.17 21.50 -7.79
CA GLU A 235 -17.27 22.90 -8.24
C GLU A 235 -15.98 23.67 -7.88
N ALA A 236 -15.29 23.30 -6.78
CA ALA A 236 -14.07 23.94 -6.33
C ALA A 236 -12.83 23.70 -7.22
N ASP A 237 -12.54 22.48 -7.71
CA ASP A 237 -11.38 22.24 -8.59
C ASP A 237 -11.65 22.74 -10.03
N VAL A 238 -12.93 22.87 -10.43
CA VAL A 238 -13.29 23.41 -11.75
C VAL A 238 -12.89 24.87 -11.89
N PHE A 239 -12.83 25.63 -10.80
CA PHE A 239 -12.45 27.04 -10.79
C PHE A 239 -11.08 27.33 -10.17
N GLU A 240 -10.37 26.33 -9.66
CA GLU A 240 -9.05 26.49 -9.06
C GLU A 240 -8.03 26.97 -10.12
N GLY A 241 -7.36 28.09 -9.84
CA GLY A 241 -6.38 28.70 -10.76
C GLY A 241 -6.96 29.53 -11.92
N LEU A 242 -8.29 29.66 -12.02
CA LEU A 242 -8.93 30.54 -13.01
C LEU A 242 -8.96 31.99 -12.56
N SER A 243 -8.78 32.92 -13.49
CA SER A 243 -9.10 34.33 -13.25
C SER A 243 -10.59 34.54 -13.04
N ASP A 244 -10.98 35.65 -12.41
CA ASP A 244 -12.39 35.97 -12.14
C ASP A 244 -13.26 35.97 -13.42
N GLU A 245 -12.70 36.42 -14.55
CA GLU A 245 -13.38 36.37 -15.86
C GLU A 245 -13.58 34.94 -16.37
N GLU A 246 -12.57 34.08 -16.26
CA GLU A 246 -12.66 32.69 -16.70
C GLU A 246 -13.62 31.88 -15.83
N ARG A 247 -13.63 32.17 -14.53
CA ARG A 247 -14.57 31.62 -13.58
C ARG A 247 -16.01 31.97 -13.98
N ALA A 248 -16.30 33.26 -14.20
CA ALA A 248 -17.63 33.71 -14.61
C ALA A 248 -18.09 33.08 -15.95
N LYS A 249 -17.18 32.96 -16.93
CA LYS A 249 -17.48 32.29 -18.21
C LYS A 249 -17.82 30.82 -18.02
N LYS A 250 -17.12 30.13 -17.13
CA LYS A 250 -17.27 28.70 -16.90
C LYS A 250 -18.51 28.41 -16.04
N GLU A 251 -18.83 29.26 -15.07
CA GLU A 251 -20.10 29.25 -14.33
C GLU A 251 -21.30 29.43 -15.28
N ALA A 252 -21.22 30.40 -16.20
CA ALA A 252 -22.25 30.62 -17.21
C ALA A 252 -22.40 29.43 -18.17
N ALA A 253 -21.29 28.77 -18.54
CA ALA A 253 -21.32 27.57 -19.38
C ALA A 253 -21.99 26.38 -18.67
N ILE A 254 -21.71 26.17 -17.39
CA ILE A 254 -22.34 25.14 -16.55
C ILE A 254 -23.84 25.41 -16.38
N ALA A 255 -24.22 26.64 -16.06
CA ALA A 255 -25.62 27.04 -15.97
C ALA A 255 -26.36 26.79 -17.30
N LYS A 256 -25.73 27.13 -18.44
CA LYS A 256 -26.29 26.89 -19.77
C LYS A 256 -26.45 25.40 -20.08
N TYR A 257 -25.50 24.56 -19.67
CA TYR A 257 -25.56 23.11 -19.84
C TYR A 257 -26.68 22.48 -18.98
N ASN A 258 -26.78 22.88 -17.72
CA ASN A 258 -27.82 22.41 -16.79
C ASN A 258 -29.23 22.83 -17.23
N ALA A 259 -29.37 23.97 -17.91
CA ALA A 259 -30.63 24.43 -18.49
C ALA A 259 -31.02 23.69 -19.79
N MET A 260 -30.13 22.87 -20.39
CA MET A 260 -30.47 22.10 -21.59
C MET A 260 -31.38 20.92 -21.23
N PRO A 261 -32.33 20.56 -22.12
CA PRO A 261 -33.07 19.31 -21.98
C PRO A 261 -32.12 18.10 -21.91
N TRP A 262 -32.46 17.11 -21.09
CA TRP A 262 -31.62 15.92 -20.81
C TRP A 262 -31.11 15.21 -22.07
N TYR A 263 -31.91 15.17 -23.15
CA TYR A 263 -31.52 14.54 -24.41
C TYR A 263 -30.46 15.33 -25.18
N LYS A 264 -30.38 16.65 -25.00
CA LYS A 264 -29.31 17.49 -25.58
C LYS A 264 -28.02 17.41 -24.75
N GLN A 265 -28.14 17.22 -23.45
CA GLN A 265 -27.00 17.03 -22.54
C GLN A 265 -26.18 15.77 -22.90
N LEU A 266 -26.80 14.75 -23.50
CA LEU A 266 -26.10 13.55 -24.01
C LEU A 266 -25.11 13.84 -25.14
N TYR A 267 -25.37 14.88 -25.94
CA TYR A 267 -24.52 15.26 -27.09
C TYR A 267 -23.58 16.42 -26.80
N HIS A 268 -23.75 17.08 -25.65
CA HIS A 268 -22.91 18.20 -25.22
C HIS A 268 -22.00 17.74 -24.10
N LYS A 269 -20.72 18.08 -24.18
CA LYS A 269 -19.77 17.75 -23.12
C LYS A 269 -20.07 18.64 -21.92
N ASP A 270 -20.28 18.03 -20.76
CA ASP A 270 -20.49 18.75 -19.50
C ASP A 270 -19.28 19.65 -19.20
N PRO A 271 -19.45 20.98 -19.19
CA PRO A 271 -18.37 21.92 -18.90
C PRO A 271 -17.90 21.88 -17.44
N ALA A 272 -18.64 21.25 -16.53
CA ALA A 272 -18.22 20.97 -15.16
C ALA A 272 -17.21 19.82 -15.08
N VAL A 273 -17.10 18.97 -16.12
CA VAL A 273 -16.12 17.89 -16.15
C VAL A 273 -14.81 18.40 -16.77
N PRO A 274 -13.68 18.38 -16.03
CA PRO A 274 -12.40 18.83 -16.57
C PRO A 274 -12.05 18.06 -17.86
N LYS A 275 -11.52 18.78 -18.86
CA LYS A 275 -11.04 18.13 -20.09
C LYS A 275 -9.88 17.21 -19.71
N LYS A 276 -10.00 15.93 -20.09
CA LYS A 276 -8.85 15.02 -20.07
C LYS A 276 -7.70 15.67 -20.80
N GLU A 277 -6.55 15.68 -20.15
CA GLU A 277 -5.30 16.11 -20.72
C GLU A 277 -4.97 15.31 -22.00
N PRO A 278 -4.29 15.88 -23.00
CA PRO A 278 -3.81 15.11 -24.14
C PRO A 278 -2.94 13.93 -23.71
N PHE A 279 -3.15 12.77 -24.35
CA PHE A 279 -2.51 11.51 -23.96
C PHE A 279 -0.99 11.59 -23.76
N PHE A 280 -0.25 12.20 -24.69
CA PHE A 280 1.22 12.30 -24.58
C PHE A 280 1.69 13.27 -23.50
N SER A 281 0.87 14.27 -23.17
CA SER A 281 1.16 15.20 -22.07
C SER A 281 1.01 14.45 -20.73
N PHE A 282 -0.13 13.76 -20.56
CA PHE A 282 -0.39 12.89 -19.41
C PHE A 282 0.69 11.81 -19.25
N LEU A 283 1.09 11.16 -20.35
CA LEU A 283 2.13 10.15 -20.34
C LEU A 283 3.50 10.73 -19.96
N GLY A 284 3.81 11.94 -20.43
CA GLY A 284 5.03 12.66 -20.05
C GLY A 284 5.08 12.96 -18.55
N ASP A 285 3.97 13.46 -17.99
CA ASP A 285 3.83 13.73 -16.56
C ASP A 285 3.95 12.45 -15.71
N SER A 286 3.36 11.35 -16.19
CA SER A 286 3.48 10.04 -15.56
C SER A 286 4.93 9.54 -15.51
N ILE A 287 5.69 9.64 -16.62
CA ILE A 287 7.11 9.25 -16.67
C ILE A 287 7.94 10.12 -15.72
N LEU A 288 7.70 11.43 -15.68
CA LEU A 288 8.36 12.33 -14.73
C LEU A 288 8.00 12.01 -13.27
N GLY A 289 6.75 11.64 -13.00
CA GLY A 289 6.28 11.15 -11.72
C GLY A 289 7.02 9.88 -11.28
N ALA A 290 7.15 8.90 -12.18
CA ALA A 290 7.93 7.69 -11.96
C ALA A 290 9.41 7.99 -11.66
N GLY A 291 10.02 8.94 -12.39
CA GLY A 291 11.38 9.40 -12.13
C GLY A 291 11.55 10.02 -10.74
N LYS A 292 10.61 10.87 -10.33
CA LYS A 292 10.58 11.42 -8.96
C LYS A 292 10.44 10.31 -7.92
N LEU A 293 9.59 9.31 -8.16
CA LEU A 293 9.41 8.17 -7.27
C LEU A 293 10.73 7.40 -7.08
N VAL A 294 11.45 7.10 -8.16
CA VAL A 294 12.78 6.45 -8.10
C VAL A 294 13.77 7.28 -7.26
N LEU A 295 13.81 8.59 -7.47
CA LEU A 295 14.68 9.49 -6.71
C LEU A 295 14.31 9.53 -5.22
N ILE A 296 13.01 9.60 -4.90
CA ILE A 296 12.51 9.61 -3.53
C ILE A 296 12.88 8.31 -2.82
N ILE A 297 12.66 7.16 -3.45
CA ILE A 297 13.00 5.85 -2.86
C ILE A 297 14.51 5.76 -2.63
N THR A 298 15.32 6.16 -3.63
CA THR A 298 16.78 6.15 -3.51
C THR A 298 17.25 7.03 -2.35
N ALA A 299 16.76 8.27 -2.27
CA ALA A 299 17.11 9.21 -1.21
C ALA A 299 16.70 8.68 0.18
N ASN A 300 15.50 8.11 0.29
CA ASN A 300 15.00 7.55 1.54
C ASN A 300 15.83 6.34 1.98
N VAL A 301 16.13 5.40 1.08
CA VAL A 301 16.97 4.23 1.42
C VAL A 301 18.35 4.68 1.91
N ILE A 302 19.01 5.59 1.18
CA ILE A 302 20.33 6.11 1.58
C ILE A 302 20.25 6.80 2.96
N ALA A 303 19.29 7.71 3.15
CA ALA A 303 19.18 8.50 4.37
C ALA A 303 18.86 7.63 5.59
N PHE A 304 17.88 6.74 5.50
CA PHE A 304 17.46 5.91 6.64
C PHE A 304 18.47 4.81 6.98
N VAL A 305 19.12 4.19 5.98
CA VAL A 305 20.19 3.22 6.26
C VAL A 305 21.40 3.90 6.92
N ALA A 306 21.80 5.07 6.43
CA ALA A 306 22.88 5.83 7.04
C ALA A 306 22.53 6.33 8.45
N LEU A 307 21.29 6.77 8.66
CA LEU A 307 20.80 7.22 9.97
C LEU A 307 20.73 6.07 10.97
N ALA A 308 20.22 4.90 10.55
CA ALA A 308 20.22 3.68 11.36
C ALA A 308 21.65 3.34 11.79
N GLY A 309 22.59 3.24 10.83
CA GLY A 309 23.99 2.95 11.13
C GLY A 309 24.66 4.00 12.04
N LEU A 310 24.27 5.26 11.94
CA LEU A 310 24.74 6.30 12.87
C LEU A 310 24.22 6.06 14.30
N ILE A 311 22.92 5.74 14.44
CA ILE A 311 22.32 5.42 15.74
C ILE A 311 22.97 4.16 16.32
N ASP A 312 23.20 3.15 15.51
CA ASP A 312 23.85 1.90 15.92
C ASP A 312 25.29 2.13 16.36
N ALA A 313 26.02 3.04 15.72
CA ALA A 313 27.36 3.43 16.18
C ALA A 313 27.31 4.05 17.59
N PHE A 314 26.29 4.86 17.91
CA PHE A 314 26.09 5.40 19.25
C PHE A 314 25.67 4.34 20.27
N LEU A 315 24.76 3.44 19.89
CA LEU A 315 24.31 2.35 20.75
C LEU A 315 25.42 1.33 21.02
N GLY A 316 26.22 1.02 20.01
CA GLY A 316 27.39 0.15 20.06
C GLY A 316 28.47 0.64 21.05
N MET A 317 28.58 1.95 21.26
CA MET A 317 29.45 2.52 22.30
C MET A 317 28.96 2.21 23.72
N ILE A 318 27.66 2.01 23.91
CA ILE A 318 27.07 1.61 25.20
C ILE A 318 27.25 0.10 25.38
N TRP A 319 26.91 -0.67 24.34
CA TRP A 319 27.07 -2.12 24.31
C TRP A 319 27.21 -2.60 22.86
N GLU A 320 28.24 -3.40 22.57
CA GLU A 320 28.63 -3.80 21.22
C GLU A 320 27.50 -4.46 20.40
N HIS A 321 26.58 -5.16 21.06
CA HIS A 321 25.46 -5.85 20.41
C HIS A 321 24.16 -5.03 20.35
N LEU A 322 24.17 -3.78 20.81
CA LEU A 322 23.00 -2.92 20.82
C LEU A 322 22.89 -2.15 19.50
N SER A 323 21.83 -2.43 18.75
CA SER A 323 21.43 -1.70 17.54
C SER A 323 19.93 -1.35 17.58
N LEU A 324 19.49 -0.42 16.76
CA LEU A 324 18.08 -0.04 16.65
C LEU A 324 17.23 -1.24 16.18
N GLU A 325 17.77 -2.04 15.27
CA GLU A 325 17.16 -3.29 14.80
C GLU A 325 17.05 -4.32 15.91
N SER A 326 18.08 -4.46 16.76
CA SER A 326 18.05 -5.39 17.89
C SER A 326 16.99 -4.99 18.92
N ILE A 327 16.83 -3.69 19.20
CA ILE A 327 15.84 -3.17 20.15
C ILE A 327 14.42 -3.44 19.64
N LEU A 328 14.17 -3.11 18.37
CA LEU A 328 12.87 -3.43 17.76
C LEU A 328 12.69 -4.94 17.57
N GLY A 329 13.77 -5.68 17.32
CA GLY A 329 13.80 -7.14 17.20
C GLY A 329 13.29 -7.80 18.48
N VAL A 330 13.72 -7.34 19.66
CA VAL A 330 13.19 -7.82 20.94
C VAL A 330 11.67 -7.63 21.04
N ILE A 331 11.15 -6.48 20.58
CA ILE A 331 9.70 -6.21 20.57
C ILE A 331 8.99 -7.12 19.56
N MET A 332 9.58 -7.28 18.38
CA MET A 332 9.04 -8.09 17.28
C MET A 332 9.21 -9.60 17.49
N TYR A 333 10.01 -10.02 18.47
CA TYR A 333 10.22 -11.43 18.80
C TYR A 333 8.92 -12.10 19.25
N ILE A 334 8.08 -11.39 20.00
CA ILE A 334 6.77 -11.92 20.42
C ILE A 334 5.86 -12.18 19.20
N PRO A 335 5.61 -11.20 18.30
CA PRO A 335 4.95 -11.47 17.03
C PRO A 335 5.59 -12.58 16.19
N ALA A 336 6.93 -12.67 16.14
CA ALA A 336 7.63 -13.68 15.35
C ALA A 336 7.38 -15.11 15.86
N LEU A 337 7.44 -15.31 17.19
CA LEU A 337 7.06 -16.59 17.81
C LEU A 337 5.62 -16.98 17.49
N LEU A 338 4.72 -15.98 17.49
CA LEU A 338 3.31 -16.16 17.18
C LEU A 338 3.02 -16.51 15.72
N PHE A 339 4.03 -16.52 14.84
CA PHE A 339 3.87 -17.13 13.52
C PHE A 339 4.05 -18.64 13.53
N GLY A 340 4.38 -19.28 14.65
CA GLY A 340 4.60 -20.73 14.69
C GLY A 340 5.99 -21.13 14.21
N LEU A 341 6.98 -20.29 14.46
CA LEU A 341 8.39 -20.58 14.20
C LEU A 341 9.06 -21.19 15.44
N ASP A 342 10.13 -21.95 15.23
CA ASP A 342 11.02 -22.31 16.34
C ASP A 342 11.65 -21.04 16.94
N PRO A 343 12.06 -21.05 18.23
CA PRO A 343 12.58 -19.86 18.89
C PRO A 343 13.80 -19.20 18.23
N SER A 344 14.65 -19.96 17.55
CA SER A 344 15.83 -19.43 16.85
C SER A 344 15.46 -18.74 15.54
N THR A 345 14.64 -19.39 14.71
CA THR A 345 14.12 -18.79 13.47
C THR A 345 13.23 -17.59 13.77
N ALA A 346 12.45 -17.62 14.85
CA ALA A 346 11.68 -16.48 15.32
C ALA A 346 12.57 -15.28 15.70
N TRP A 347 13.75 -15.52 16.26
CA TRP A 347 14.70 -14.46 16.58
C TRP A 347 15.24 -13.82 15.30
N SER A 348 15.75 -14.62 14.37
CA SER A 348 16.23 -14.13 13.07
C SER A 348 15.13 -13.39 12.30
N MET A 349 13.89 -13.90 12.33
CA MET A 349 12.76 -13.20 11.75
C MET A 349 12.53 -11.85 12.42
N SER A 350 12.57 -11.79 13.75
CA SER A 350 12.31 -10.56 14.50
C SER A 350 13.32 -9.46 14.21
N GLU A 351 14.58 -9.80 13.97
CA GLU A 351 15.62 -8.83 13.55
C GLU A 351 15.29 -8.24 12.18
N LEU A 352 14.89 -9.07 11.21
CA LEU A 352 14.43 -8.60 9.90
C LEU A 352 13.15 -7.75 10.00
N MET A 353 12.23 -8.12 10.90
CA MET A 353 11.03 -7.33 11.17
C MET A 353 11.41 -5.96 11.76
N GLY A 354 12.36 -5.92 12.70
CA GLY A 354 12.89 -4.68 13.28
C GLY A 354 13.55 -3.80 12.22
N LEU A 355 14.46 -4.37 11.43
CA LEU A 355 15.14 -3.68 10.33
C LEU A 355 14.15 -3.07 9.34
N LYS A 356 13.07 -3.78 8.98
CA LYS A 356 12.00 -3.25 8.13
C LYS A 356 11.39 -1.97 8.71
N LEU A 357 11.08 -1.96 10.00
CA LEU A 357 10.40 -0.83 10.64
C LEU A 357 11.28 0.41 10.67
N VAL A 358 12.58 0.22 10.93
CA VAL A 358 13.60 1.28 10.94
C VAL A 358 13.83 1.83 9.54
N THR A 359 14.08 0.93 8.59
CA THR A 359 14.51 1.28 7.24
C THR A 359 13.32 1.22 6.29
N ASN A 360 13.17 0.09 5.58
CA ASN A 360 12.04 -0.26 4.74
C ASN A 360 12.17 -1.72 4.30
N GLU A 361 11.16 -2.20 3.59
CA GLU A 361 11.09 -3.55 3.06
C GLU A 361 12.11 -3.85 1.96
N PHE A 362 12.53 -2.86 1.16
CA PHE A 362 13.56 -3.06 0.14
C PHE A 362 14.92 -3.43 0.73
N VAL A 363 15.30 -2.79 1.84
CA VAL A 363 16.56 -3.10 2.53
C VAL A 363 16.55 -4.55 3.03
N VAL A 364 15.43 -4.99 3.63
CA VAL A 364 15.28 -6.38 4.10
C VAL A 364 15.29 -7.37 2.93
N MET A 365 14.55 -7.10 1.86
CA MET A 365 14.53 -7.95 0.66
C MET A 365 15.91 -8.07 0.02
N GLY A 366 16.65 -6.95 -0.06
CA GLY A 366 18.02 -6.94 -0.58
C GLY A 366 19.01 -7.75 0.26
N GLN A 367 18.80 -7.84 1.58
CA GLN A 367 19.63 -8.68 2.45
C GLN A 367 19.35 -10.17 2.28
N ILE A 368 18.08 -10.56 2.08
CA ILE A 368 17.68 -11.98 2.05
C ILE A 368 17.63 -12.59 0.66
N THR A 369 17.68 -11.79 -0.42
CA THR A 369 17.46 -12.26 -1.80
C THR A 369 18.35 -13.43 -2.22
N GLY A 370 19.60 -13.49 -1.75
CA GLY A 370 20.53 -14.57 -2.07
C GLY A 370 20.22 -15.90 -1.37
N ASP A 371 19.61 -15.83 -0.19
CA ASP A 371 19.46 -16.98 0.71
C ASP A 371 18.00 -17.45 0.84
N ILE A 372 17.03 -16.59 0.53
CA ILE A 372 15.60 -16.84 0.76
C ILE A 372 15.10 -18.13 0.12
N ALA A 373 15.68 -18.54 -1.01
CA ALA A 373 15.35 -19.80 -1.68
C ALA A 373 15.62 -21.03 -0.80
N THR A 374 16.62 -20.95 0.08
CA THR A 374 17.04 -22.03 0.99
C THR A 374 16.21 -22.10 2.29
N TYR A 375 15.42 -21.06 2.58
CA TYR A 375 14.63 -21.01 3.80
C TYR A 375 13.52 -22.07 3.77
N ALA A 376 13.17 -22.59 4.95
CA ALA A 376 12.01 -23.47 5.12
C ALA A 376 10.74 -22.79 4.58
N GLU A 377 9.86 -23.57 3.95
CA GLU A 377 8.68 -23.05 3.23
C GLU A 377 7.78 -22.17 4.11
N HIS A 378 7.49 -22.62 5.34
CA HIS A 378 6.72 -21.82 6.29
C HIS A 378 7.38 -20.47 6.59
N TYR A 379 8.68 -20.46 6.92
CA TYR A 379 9.43 -19.23 7.24
C TYR A 379 9.48 -18.29 6.03
N LYS A 380 9.78 -18.84 4.85
CA LYS A 380 9.79 -18.13 3.56
C LYS A 380 8.46 -17.43 3.29
N ALA A 381 7.33 -18.12 3.54
CA ALA A 381 6.00 -17.57 3.33
C ALA A 381 5.67 -16.44 4.31
N VAL A 382 5.81 -16.68 5.62
CA VAL A 382 5.45 -15.67 6.65
C VAL A 382 6.35 -14.44 6.58
N LEU A 383 7.65 -14.62 6.33
CA LEU A 383 8.60 -13.52 6.16
C LEU A 383 8.24 -12.68 4.93
N THR A 384 8.07 -13.32 3.76
CA THR A 384 7.75 -12.60 2.52
C THR A 384 6.47 -11.80 2.65
N VAL A 385 5.42 -12.39 3.22
CA VAL A 385 4.14 -11.71 3.42
C VAL A 385 4.24 -10.58 4.44
N PHE A 386 5.00 -10.78 5.53
CA PHE A 386 5.22 -9.73 6.53
C PHE A 386 5.91 -8.50 5.93
N ILE A 387 6.99 -8.71 5.16
CA ILE A 387 7.77 -7.61 4.58
C ILE A 387 7.08 -6.96 3.39
N THR A 388 6.12 -7.62 2.75
CA THR A 388 5.31 -7.04 1.65
C THR A 388 4.27 -6.05 2.19
N SER A 389 4.70 -4.94 2.81
CA SER A 389 3.87 -3.78 3.16
C SER A 389 4.76 -2.56 3.46
N PHE A 390 4.20 -1.36 3.37
CA PHE A 390 4.90 -0.11 3.66
C PHE A 390 4.93 0.29 5.15
N ALA A 391 4.75 -0.65 6.08
CA ALA A 391 4.81 -0.36 7.52
C ALA A 391 6.25 -0.07 7.96
N ASN A 392 6.64 1.20 8.01
CA ASN A 392 7.94 1.70 8.51
C ASN A 392 7.85 3.20 8.90
N PHE A 393 8.89 3.74 9.54
CA PHE A 393 8.91 5.14 9.98
C PHE A 393 8.95 6.16 8.83
N SER A 394 9.55 5.81 7.68
CA SER A 394 9.57 6.69 6.49
C SER A 394 8.16 6.90 5.93
N THR A 395 7.39 5.81 5.78
CA THR A 395 5.99 5.85 5.32
C THR A 395 5.12 6.68 6.24
N LEU A 396 5.30 6.54 7.57
CA LEU A 396 4.58 7.36 8.54
C LEU A 396 4.79 8.86 8.29
N GLY A 397 6.04 9.28 8.05
CA GLY A 397 6.36 10.66 7.68
C GLY A 397 5.74 11.09 6.36
N MET A 398 5.80 10.24 5.33
CA MET A 398 5.21 10.51 4.01
C MET A 398 3.69 10.68 4.08
N VAL A 399 2.99 9.77 4.76
CA VAL A 399 1.52 9.83 4.92
C VAL A 399 1.11 11.12 5.63
N ILE A 400 1.76 11.47 6.75
CA ILE A 400 1.48 12.71 7.48
C ILE A 400 1.77 13.94 6.60
N GLY A 401 2.87 13.92 5.86
CA GLY A 401 3.22 14.98 4.92
C GLY A 401 2.17 15.18 3.81
N CYS A 402 1.68 14.08 3.23
CA CYS A 402 0.61 14.12 2.22
C CYS A 402 -0.69 14.69 2.79
N PHE A 403 -1.13 14.20 3.95
CA PHE A 403 -2.33 14.74 4.58
C PHE A 403 -2.18 16.23 4.89
N LYS A 404 -1.05 16.66 5.45
CA LYS A 404 -0.76 18.07 5.73
C LYS A 404 -0.86 18.96 4.48
N GLY A 405 -0.52 18.44 3.30
CA GLY A 405 -0.65 19.16 2.04
C GLY A 405 -2.06 19.16 1.43
N ILE A 406 -2.93 18.24 1.87
CA ILE A 406 -4.26 18.03 1.27
C ILE A 406 -5.37 18.61 2.14
N VAL A 407 -5.32 18.41 3.46
CA VAL A 407 -6.41 18.73 4.39
C VAL A 407 -6.12 19.98 5.22
N ASP A 408 -7.16 20.55 5.83
CA ASP A 408 -7.01 21.68 6.75
C ASP A 408 -6.26 21.31 8.04
N LYS A 409 -5.90 22.34 8.82
CA LYS A 409 -5.14 22.18 10.05
C LYS A 409 -5.85 21.31 11.09
N GLU A 410 -7.17 21.42 11.23
CA GLU A 410 -7.94 20.64 12.21
C GLU A 410 -7.83 19.14 11.92
N LYS A 411 -8.03 18.77 10.65
CA LYS A 411 -7.93 17.39 10.18
C LYS A 411 -6.51 16.86 10.31
N ASN A 412 -5.51 17.66 9.93
CA ASN A 412 -4.11 17.28 10.08
C ASN A 412 -3.70 17.07 11.54
N ASP A 413 -4.18 17.94 12.45
CA ASP A 413 -3.91 17.82 13.88
C ASP A 413 -4.58 16.56 14.47
N ALA A 414 -5.78 16.20 13.98
CA ALA A 414 -6.44 14.95 14.37
C ALA A 414 -5.64 13.70 13.97
N ILE A 415 -5.05 13.70 12.77
CA ILE A 415 -4.16 12.61 12.29
C ILE A 415 -2.87 12.57 13.09
N SER A 416 -2.24 13.72 13.31
CA SER A 416 -0.96 13.83 14.01
C SER A 416 -1.04 13.34 15.47
N LYS A 417 -2.21 13.46 16.12
CA LYS A 417 -2.45 12.88 17.46
C LYS A 417 -2.48 11.35 17.47
N GLN A 418 -2.61 10.71 16.31
CA GLN A 418 -2.80 9.27 16.15
C GLN A 418 -1.58 8.56 15.54
N VAL A 419 -0.43 9.22 15.47
CA VAL A 419 0.84 8.68 14.95
C VAL A 419 1.16 7.27 15.49
N GLY A 420 1.04 7.06 16.79
CA GLY A 420 1.30 5.74 17.40
C GLY A 420 0.34 4.65 16.90
N ARG A 421 -0.93 4.99 16.69
CA ARG A 421 -1.91 4.05 16.14
C ARG A 421 -1.73 3.83 14.64
N MET A 422 -1.25 4.82 13.89
CA MET A 422 -0.89 4.64 12.48
C MET A 422 0.24 3.64 12.32
N LEU A 423 1.31 3.79 13.11
CA LEU A 423 2.41 2.82 13.09
C LEU A 423 1.95 1.42 13.51
N LEU A 424 1.18 1.33 14.61
CA LEU A 424 0.61 0.06 15.05
C LEU A 424 -0.31 -0.56 13.99
N ALA A 425 -1.07 0.24 13.25
CA ALA A 425 -1.94 -0.24 12.19
C ALA A 425 -1.14 -0.95 11.09
N GLY A 426 -0.07 -0.31 10.60
CA GLY A 426 0.81 -0.92 9.59
C GLY A 426 1.41 -2.25 10.07
N ILE A 427 1.93 -2.28 11.29
CA ILE A 427 2.53 -3.48 11.90
C ILE A 427 1.49 -4.60 12.01
N LEU A 428 0.31 -4.31 12.55
CA LEU A 428 -0.75 -5.31 12.73
C LEU A 428 -1.27 -5.84 11.40
N VAL A 429 -1.35 -5.02 10.34
CA VAL A 429 -1.73 -5.52 9.02
C VAL A 429 -0.71 -6.53 8.52
N SER A 430 0.58 -6.22 8.60
CA SER A 430 1.65 -7.18 8.24
C SER A 430 1.59 -8.46 9.06
N CYS A 431 1.41 -8.35 10.38
CA CYS A 431 1.30 -9.51 11.26
C CYS A 431 0.06 -10.36 10.93
N LEU A 432 -1.11 -9.75 10.71
CA LEU A 432 -2.32 -10.48 10.34
C LEU A 432 -2.16 -11.18 8.99
N SER A 433 -1.61 -10.51 7.97
CA SER A 433 -1.40 -11.12 6.66
C SER A 433 -0.44 -12.32 6.75
N ALA A 434 0.69 -12.15 7.45
CA ALA A 434 1.68 -13.21 7.63
C ALA A 434 1.12 -14.40 8.43
N ALA A 435 0.40 -14.13 9.52
CA ALA A 435 -0.26 -15.17 10.31
C ALA A 435 -1.27 -15.96 9.48
N ILE A 436 -2.12 -15.27 8.72
CA ILE A 436 -3.16 -15.89 7.89
C ILE A 436 -2.54 -16.80 6.82
N VAL A 437 -1.48 -16.37 6.15
CA VAL A 437 -0.76 -17.22 5.18
C VAL A 437 -0.06 -18.39 5.87
N GLY A 438 0.56 -18.14 7.03
CA GLY A 438 1.24 -19.17 7.83
C GLY A 438 0.32 -20.31 8.28
N LEU A 439 -0.99 -20.14 8.31
CA LEU A 439 -1.92 -21.24 8.59
C LEU A 439 -1.92 -22.31 7.49
N PHE A 440 -1.59 -21.94 6.24
CA PHE A 440 -1.81 -22.75 5.05
C PHE A 440 -0.53 -23.23 4.35
N VAL A 441 0.63 -22.73 4.76
CA VAL A 441 1.94 -23.06 4.18
C VAL A 441 2.85 -23.60 5.28
N TRP A 442 3.30 -24.85 5.16
CA TRP A 442 4.09 -25.55 6.18
C TRP A 442 5.25 -26.33 5.58
#